data_AF-A0A0M9Z868-F1
#
_entry.id   AF-A0A0M9Z868-F1
#
_cell.length_a   1.000
_cell.length_b   1.000
_cell.length_c   1.000
_cell.angle_alpha   90.00
_cell.angle_beta   90.00
_cell.angle_gamma   90.00
#
_symmetry.space_group_name_H-M   'P 1'
#
loop_
_entity.id
_entity.type
_entity.pdbx_description
1 polymer ?
#
loop_
_entity_poly.entity_id
_entity_poly.type
_entity_poly.pdbx_seq_one_letter_code
_entity_poly.pdbx_strand_id
1 'polypeptide(L)'
;RHLVTRHGVRHLLLTSRSGPDAPGARELADELTAAGAHVTITACDTADRASLEDLLGTLPADHPLTAVVHAAGALDDATLDNLTPRHLTRVLRPKADAAWNLHELTRNHDLTHFVLFSSIAGLIGNPGQANYAAANTYLDALA
;
A
#
# COMPACT_ATOMS: atom_id res chain seq x y z
N ARG A 1 -5.16 8.22 -11.04
CA ARG A 1 -5.29 9.44 -11.86
C ARG A 1 -5.30 10.75 -11.05
N HIS A 2 -6.06 10.85 -9.95
CA HIS A 2 -6.21 12.09 -9.15
C HIS A 2 -4.90 12.78 -8.76
N LEU A 3 -3.90 12.02 -8.28
CA LEU A 3 -2.57 12.55 -7.93
C LEU A 3 -1.89 13.28 -9.11
N VAL A 4 -1.99 12.74 -10.32
CA VAL A 4 -1.38 13.34 -11.52
C VAL A 4 -2.15 14.56 -11.98
N THR A 5 -3.47 14.43 -12.10
CA THR A 5 -4.31 15.44 -12.77
C THR A 5 -4.69 16.61 -11.86
N ARG A 6 -4.81 16.39 -10.55
CA ARG A 6 -5.22 17.43 -9.58
C ARG A 6 -4.06 17.93 -8.74
N HIS A 7 -3.11 17.07 -8.38
CA HIS A 7 -1.99 17.41 -7.49
C HIS A 7 -0.65 17.55 -8.23
N GLY A 8 -0.62 17.37 -9.55
CA GLY A 8 0.59 17.59 -10.34
C GLY A 8 1.70 16.57 -10.11
N VAL A 9 1.42 15.41 -9.50
CA VAL A 9 2.43 14.35 -9.32
C VAL A 9 2.89 13.85 -10.70
N ARG A 10 4.21 13.74 -10.90
CA ARG A 10 4.80 13.35 -12.19
C ARG A 10 5.62 12.07 -12.15
N HIS A 11 6.06 11.60 -10.99
CA HIS A 11 6.78 10.34 -10.86
C HIS A 11 5.98 9.43 -9.95
N LEU A 12 5.59 8.26 -10.47
CA LEU A 12 4.76 7.30 -9.75
C LEU A 12 5.41 5.93 -9.79
N LEU A 13 5.72 5.38 -8.62
CA LEU A 13 6.01 3.97 -8.43
C LEU A 13 4.73 3.29 -7.91
N LEU A 14 4.13 2.42 -8.72
CA LEU A 14 2.93 1.66 -8.37
C LEU A 14 3.33 0.21 -8.10
N THR A 15 3.04 -0.27 -6.90
CA THR A 15 3.42 -1.61 -6.46
C THR A 15 2.21 -2.49 -6.24
N SER A 16 2.28 -3.74 -6.70
CA SER A 16 1.37 -4.80 -6.29
C SER A 16 2.09 -6.14 -6.41
N ARG A 17 1.55 -7.23 -5.84
CA ARG A 17 2.15 -8.56 -5.97
C ARG A 17 2.26 -9.05 -7.41
N SER A 18 1.29 -8.70 -8.26
CA SER A 18 1.28 -9.05 -9.68
C SER A 18 2.01 -8.02 -10.56
N GLY A 19 2.33 -6.84 -10.02
CA GLY A 19 3.08 -5.81 -10.74
C GLY A 19 2.48 -5.47 -12.12
N PRO A 20 3.30 -5.40 -13.18
CA PRO A 20 2.84 -5.17 -14.56
C PRO A 20 1.83 -6.20 -15.08
N ASP A 21 1.82 -7.42 -14.52
CA ASP A 21 0.92 -8.49 -14.93
C ASP A 21 -0.45 -8.40 -14.24
N ALA A 22 -0.68 -7.39 -13.38
CA ALA A 22 -1.98 -7.16 -12.77
C ALA A 22 -3.02 -6.76 -13.84
N PRO A 23 -4.26 -7.25 -13.76
CA PRO A 23 -5.34 -6.83 -14.65
C PRO A 23 -5.49 -5.29 -14.66
N GLY A 24 -5.44 -4.70 -15.85
CA GLY A 24 -5.55 -3.25 -16.05
C GLY A 24 -4.29 -2.43 -15.75
N ALA A 25 -3.17 -3.03 -15.36
CA ALA A 25 -1.93 -2.30 -15.06
C ALA A 25 -1.40 -1.52 -16.27
N ARG A 26 -1.38 -2.15 -17.45
CA ARG A 26 -0.93 -1.50 -18.69
C ARG A 26 -1.83 -0.32 -19.08
N GLU A 27 -3.15 -0.53 -19.08
CA GLU A 27 -4.12 0.54 -19.38
C GLU A 27 -3.97 1.71 -18.40
N LEU A 28 -3.80 1.43 -17.11
CA LEU A 28 -3.56 2.47 -16.10
C LEU A 28 -2.24 3.22 -16.35
N ALA A 29 -1.16 2.51 -16.69
CA ALA A 29 0.13 3.13 -17.02
C ALA A 29 0.01 4.05 -18.24
N ASP A 30 -0.66 3.60 -19.30
CA ASP A 30 -0.86 4.36 -20.54
C ASP A 30 -1.65 5.64 -20.25
N GLU A 31 -2.73 5.56 -19.47
CA GLU A 31 -3.55 6.72 -19.12
C GLU A 31 -2.81 7.75 -18.26
N LEU A 32 -2.02 7.30 -17.29
CA LEU A 32 -1.23 8.18 -16.44
C LEU A 32 -0.07 8.82 -17.21
N THR A 33 0.54 8.07 -18.14
CA THR A 33 1.58 8.57 -19.03
C THR A 33 1.01 9.59 -20.01
N ALA A 34 -0.15 9.33 -20.60
CA ALA A 34 -0.88 10.29 -21.43
C ALA A 34 -1.27 11.57 -20.65
N ALA A 35 -1.47 11.45 -19.33
CA ALA A 35 -1.68 12.58 -18.43
C ALA A 35 -0.37 13.29 -17.99
N GLY A 36 0.79 12.88 -18.52
CA GLY A 36 2.09 13.51 -18.31
C GLY A 36 2.92 12.98 -17.14
N ALA A 37 2.61 11.80 -16.60
CA ALA A 37 3.41 11.17 -15.55
C ALA A 37 4.41 10.13 -16.11
N HIS A 38 5.56 10.01 -15.46
CA HIS A 38 6.45 8.87 -15.54
C HIS A 38 5.97 7.80 -14.55
N VAL A 39 5.57 6.64 -15.07
CA VAL A 39 4.98 5.56 -14.28
C VAL A 39 5.87 4.34 -14.34
N THR A 40 6.24 3.83 -13.17
CA THR A 40 6.87 2.53 -12.99
C THR A 40 5.88 1.63 -12.26
N ILE A 41 5.54 0.48 -12.84
CA ILE A 41 4.76 -0.56 -12.16
C ILE A 41 5.70 -1.70 -11.82
N THR A 42 5.78 -2.08 -10.55
CA THR A 42 6.70 -3.12 -10.09
C THR A 42 5.97 -4.20 -9.29
N ALA A 43 6.32 -5.45 -9.55
CA ALA A 43 5.90 -6.56 -8.71
C ALA A 43 6.64 -6.49 -7.37
N CYS A 44 5.93 -6.19 -6.30
CA CYS A 44 6.50 -6.12 -4.95
C CYS A 44 5.40 -6.40 -3.91
N ASP A 45 5.72 -7.27 -2.96
CA ASP A 45 4.93 -7.45 -1.75
C ASP A 45 5.54 -6.60 -0.64
N THR A 46 4.89 -5.51 -0.27
CA THR A 46 5.41 -4.57 0.73
C THR A 46 5.49 -5.15 2.13
N ALA A 47 4.83 -6.28 2.39
CA ALA A 47 4.99 -7.03 3.64
C ALA A 47 6.27 -7.90 3.66
N ASP A 48 6.91 -8.13 2.51
CA ASP A 48 8.27 -8.66 2.45
C ASP A 48 9.27 -7.50 2.54
N ARG A 49 9.92 -7.41 3.70
CA ARG A 49 10.84 -6.33 4.02
C ARG A 49 12.02 -6.27 3.04
N ALA A 50 12.60 -7.41 2.69
CA ALA A 50 13.78 -7.45 1.81
C ALA A 50 13.40 -7.00 0.40
N SER A 51 12.29 -7.53 -0.13
CA SER A 51 11.76 -7.10 -1.43
C SER A 51 11.44 -5.60 -1.48
N LEU A 52 10.93 -5.02 -0.39
CA LEU A 52 10.67 -3.59 -0.30
C LEU A 52 11.95 -2.76 -0.19
N GLU A 53 12.92 -3.21 0.59
CA GLU A 53 14.23 -2.54 0.71
C GLU A 53 14.96 -2.50 -0.63
N ASP A 54 15.00 -3.63 -1.35
CA ASP A 54 15.57 -3.72 -2.69
C ASP A 54 14.86 -2.74 -3.65
N LEU A 55 13.53 -2.70 -3.62
CA LEU A 55 12.76 -1.77 -4.45
C LEU A 55 13.08 -0.30 -4.13
N LEU A 56 13.12 0.08 -2.85
CA LEU A 56 13.45 1.45 -2.45
C LEU A 56 14.87 1.83 -2.88
N GLY A 57 15.82 0.87 -2.88
CA GLY A 57 17.17 1.06 -3.39
C GLY A 57 17.28 1.32 -4.89
N THR A 58 16.23 1.03 -5.67
CA THR A 58 16.19 1.30 -7.12
C THR A 58 15.73 2.72 -7.47
N LEU A 59 15.31 3.50 -6.47
CA LEU A 59 14.81 4.86 -6.70
C LEU A 59 15.94 5.78 -7.18
N PRO A 60 15.72 6.58 -8.24
CA PRO A 60 16.74 7.46 -8.78
C PRO A 60 17.02 8.63 -7.83
N ALA A 61 18.30 9.00 -7.68
CA ALA A 61 18.72 10.11 -6.82
C ALA A 61 18.10 11.46 -7.20
N ASP A 62 17.83 11.68 -8.49
CA ASP A 62 17.21 12.91 -9.00
C ASP A 62 15.69 13.00 -8.71
N HIS A 63 15.06 11.87 -8.38
CA HIS A 63 13.64 11.80 -8.01
C HIS A 63 13.47 10.94 -6.74
N PRO A 64 13.92 11.44 -5.58
CA PRO A 64 13.81 10.71 -4.33
C PRO A 64 12.34 10.49 -3.93
N LEU A 65 12.08 9.47 -3.11
CA LEU A 65 10.76 9.26 -2.55
C LEU A 65 10.37 10.43 -1.64
N THR A 66 9.24 11.06 -1.94
CA THR A 66 8.73 12.21 -1.16
C THR A 66 7.36 11.97 -0.55
N ALA A 67 6.69 10.87 -0.92
CA ALA A 67 5.40 10.50 -0.37
C ALA A 67 5.14 8.98 -0.47
N VAL A 68 4.46 8.43 0.54
CA VAL A 68 3.94 7.06 0.53
C VAL A 68 2.42 7.12 0.65
N VAL A 69 1.71 6.41 -0.22
CA VAL A 69 0.26 6.17 -0.11
C VAL A 69 0.05 4.67 0.00
N HIS A 70 -0.17 4.19 1.22
CA HIS A 70 -0.40 2.78 1.50
C HIS A 70 -1.90 2.45 1.35
N ALA A 71 -2.24 1.95 0.16
CA ALA A 71 -3.59 1.49 -0.19
C ALA A 71 -3.69 -0.03 -0.37
N ALA A 72 -2.64 -0.78 -0.02
CA ALA A 72 -2.66 -2.23 -0.11
C ALA A 72 -3.60 -2.84 0.95
N GLY A 73 -4.27 -3.93 0.59
CA GLY A 73 -5.19 -4.61 1.49
C GLY A 73 -5.77 -5.88 0.87
N ALA A 74 -6.24 -6.76 1.73
CA ALA A 74 -7.02 -7.93 1.37
C ALA A 74 -8.16 -8.13 2.37
N LEU A 75 -9.22 -8.78 1.93
CA LEU A 75 -10.36 -9.16 2.76
C LEU A 75 -10.40 -10.68 2.91
N ASP A 76 -10.72 -11.18 4.08
CA ASP A 76 -10.92 -12.62 4.32
C ASP A 76 -11.90 -12.75 5.48
N ASP A 77 -13.15 -12.39 5.18
CA ASP A 77 -14.20 -12.23 6.18
C ASP A 77 -14.56 -13.57 6.82
N ALA A 78 -14.70 -13.55 8.13
CA ALA A 78 -15.14 -14.69 8.91
C ALA A 78 -15.83 -14.19 10.19
N THR A 79 -16.87 -14.91 10.63
CA THR A 79 -17.40 -14.70 11.99
C THR A 79 -16.30 -14.98 13.02
N LEU A 80 -16.42 -14.39 14.20
CA LEU A 80 -15.40 -14.55 15.25
C LEU A 80 -15.12 -16.03 15.56
N ASP A 81 -16.17 -16.86 15.64
CA ASP A 81 -16.07 -18.29 15.92
C ASP A 81 -15.39 -19.11 14.81
N ASN A 82 -15.41 -18.59 13.56
CA ASN A 82 -14.80 -19.25 12.41
C ASN A 82 -13.45 -18.63 12.02
N LEU A 83 -13.01 -17.60 12.75
CA LEU A 83 -11.76 -16.91 12.45
C LEU A 83 -10.59 -17.83 12.74
N THR A 84 -9.69 -17.97 11.77
CA THR A 84 -8.48 -18.80 11.90
C THR A 84 -7.23 -17.96 11.72
N PRO A 85 -6.04 -18.46 12.14
CA PRO A 85 -4.78 -17.77 11.89
C PRO A 85 -4.57 -17.41 10.42
N ARG A 86 -5.03 -18.25 9.48
CA ARG A 86 -4.96 -17.96 8.04
C ARG A 86 -5.74 -16.69 7.66
N HIS A 87 -6.96 -16.54 8.18
CA HIS A 87 -7.79 -15.35 7.94
C HIS A 87 -7.15 -14.09 8.52
N LEU A 88 -6.53 -14.21 9.70
CA LEU A 88 -5.79 -13.12 10.34
C LEU A 88 -4.58 -12.72 9.50
N THR A 89 -3.67 -13.66 9.22
CA THR A 89 -2.44 -13.39 8.45
C THR A 89 -2.76 -12.80 7.08
N ARG A 90 -3.78 -13.32 6.37
CA ARG A 90 -4.13 -12.81 5.03
C ARG A 90 -4.56 -11.35 5.03
N VAL A 91 -5.20 -10.88 6.09
CA VAL A 91 -5.74 -9.51 6.20
C VAL A 91 -4.75 -8.55 6.86
N LEU A 92 -4.07 -8.99 7.92
CA LEU A 92 -3.09 -8.19 8.64
C LEU A 92 -1.84 -7.93 7.81
N ARG A 93 -1.30 -8.94 7.12
CA ARG A 93 -0.02 -8.84 6.41
C ARG A 93 0.05 -7.67 5.42
N PRO A 94 -0.90 -7.48 4.47
CA PRO A 94 -0.82 -6.37 3.53
C PRO A 94 -1.12 -4.99 4.16
N LYS A 95 -1.50 -4.92 5.44
CA LYS A 95 -1.79 -3.68 6.18
C LYS A 95 -0.76 -3.43 7.26
N ALA A 96 -0.77 -4.22 8.34
CA ALA A 96 0.10 -4.04 9.49
C ALA A 96 1.58 -4.26 9.15
N ASP A 97 1.95 -5.45 8.68
CA ASP A 97 3.35 -5.78 8.38
C ASP A 97 3.91 -4.85 7.28
N ALA A 98 3.12 -4.64 6.23
CA ALA A 98 3.48 -3.73 5.14
C ALA A 98 3.67 -2.28 5.60
N ALA A 99 2.75 -1.73 6.39
CA ALA A 99 2.86 -0.36 6.89
C ALA A 99 4.03 -0.21 7.86
N TRP A 100 4.30 -1.22 8.69
CA TRP A 100 5.47 -1.23 9.57
C TRP A 100 6.78 -1.23 8.79
N ASN A 101 6.89 -2.07 7.75
CA ASN A 101 8.08 -2.08 6.89
C ASN A 101 8.26 -0.74 6.16
N LEU A 102 7.18 -0.20 5.60
CA LEU A 102 7.19 1.12 4.95
C LEU A 102 7.64 2.20 5.94
N HIS A 103 7.07 2.23 7.14
CA HIS A 103 7.47 3.16 8.19
C HIS A 103 8.98 3.05 8.43
N GLU A 104 9.45 1.87 8.83
CA GLU A 104 10.85 1.67 9.23
C GLU A 104 11.86 1.97 8.13
N LEU A 105 11.60 1.55 6.89
CA LEU A 105 12.50 1.71 5.74
C LEU A 105 12.47 3.12 5.15
N THR A 106 11.41 3.89 5.41
CA THR A 106 11.29 5.26 4.91
C THR A 106 11.58 6.36 5.94
N ARG A 107 11.92 6.01 7.19
CA ARG A 107 12.25 6.99 8.26
C ARG A 107 13.31 8.02 7.90
N ASN A 108 14.30 7.65 7.08
CA ASN A 108 15.39 8.52 6.67
C ASN A 108 15.15 9.19 5.31
N HIS A 109 13.96 9.05 4.74
CA HIS A 109 13.56 9.78 3.54
C HIS A 109 12.87 11.07 3.96
N ASP A 110 13.09 12.15 3.22
CA ASP A 110 12.43 13.45 3.43
C ASP A 110 10.97 13.40 2.91
N LEU A 111 10.16 12.51 3.49
CA LEU A 111 8.77 12.35 3.13
C LEU A 111 7.96 13.57 3.61
N THR A 112 7.22 14.15 2.68
CA THR A 112 6.21 15.17 2.99
C THR A 112 4.87 14.55 3.40
N HIS A 113 4.61 13.31 3.00
CA HIS A 113 3.34 12.61 3.25
C HIS A 113 3.56 11.11 3.46
N PHE A 114 2.99 10.58 4.55
CA PHE A 114 2.90 9.14 4.80
C PHE A 114 1.43 8.80 5.09
N VAL A 115 0.70 8.36 4.07
CA VAL A 115 -0.76 8.23 4.11
C VAL A 115 -1.14 6.75 4.18
N LEU A 116 -1.86 6.36 5.24
CA LEU A 116 -2.34 4.99 5.46
C LEU A 116 -3.85 4.91 5.21
N PHE A 117 -4.29 4.08 4.27
CA PHE A 117 -5.72 3.88 4.03
C PHE A 117 -6.29 2.85 5.03
N SER A 118 -6.90 3.39 6.08
CA SER A 118 -7.69 2.64 7.06
C SER A 118 -9.16 2.45 6.60
N SER A 119 -10.05 2.08 7.51
CA SER A 119 -11.48 1.92 7.29
C SER A 119 -12.28 2.25 8.54
N ILE A 120 -13.50 2.78 8.37
CA ILE A 120 -14.46 2.99 9.47
C ILE A 120 -14.72 1.72 10.29
N ALA A 121 -14.54 0.53 9.68
CA ALA A 121 -14.64 -0.75 10.37
C ALA A 121 -13.65 -0.88 11.54
N GLY A 122 -12.50 -0.20 11.50
CA GLY A 122 -11.55 -0.13 12.62
C GLY A 122 -12.03 0.70 13.82
N LEU A 123 -13.04 1.56 13.63
CA LEU A 123 -13.57 2.43 14.68
C LEU A 123 -14.85 1.90 15.31
N ILE A 124 -15.79 1.44 14.48
CA ILE A 124 -17.13 1.01 14.93
C ILE A 124 -17.37 -0.50 14.75
N GLY A 125 -16.41 -1.23 14.19
CA GLY A 125 -16.56 -2.64 13.85
C GLY A 125 -17.43 -2.87 12.61
N ASN A 126 -17.37 -4.09 12.08
CA ASN A 126 -18.31 -4.59 11.09
C ASN A 126 -18.46 -6.12 11.31
N PRO A 127 -19.68 -6.67 11.40
CA PRO A 127 -19.87 -8.10 11.58
C PRO A 127 -19.14 -8.94 10.52
N GLY A 128 -18.39 -9.96 10.95
CA GLY A 128 -17.60 -10.81 10.06
C GLY A 128 -16.21 -10.25 9.70
N GLN A 129 -15.83 -9.08 10.24
CA GLN A 129 -14.60 -8.38 9.87
C GLN A 129 -13.70 -8.05 11.06
N ALA A 130 -13.65 -8.91 12.08
CA ALA A 130 -12.80 -8.69 13.25
C ALA A 130 -11.31 -8.55 12.89
N ASN A 131 -10.81 -9.37 11.95
CA ASN A 131 -9.45 -9.28 11.41
C ASN A 131 -9.20 -7.97 10.64
N TYR A 132 -10.15 -7.55 9.80
CA TYR A 132 -10.04 -6.32 9.01
C TYR A 132 -10.13 -5.07 9.89
N ALA A 133 -11.04 -5.06 10.87
CA ALA A 133 -11.12 -4.00 11.88
C ALA A 133 -9.78 -3.87 12.60
N ALA A 134 -9.23 -4.96 13.15
CA ALA A 134 -7.93 -4.95 13.82
C ALA A 134 -6.79 -4.43 12.93
N ALA A 135 -6.73 -4.85 11.67
CA ALA A 135 -5.71 -4.38 10.72
C ALA A 135 -5.83 -2.88 10.41
N ASN A 136 -7.04 -2.33 10.35
CA ASN A 136 -7.28 -0.91 10.12
C ASN A 136 -7.02 -0.07 11.38
N THR A 137 -7.44 -0.53 12.57
CA THR A 137 -7.11 0.12 13.84
C THR A 137 -5.61 0.19 14.06
N TYR A 138 -4.84 -0.82 13.63
CA TYR A 138 -3.38 -0.75 13.65
C TYR A 138 -2.84 0.39 12.78
N LEU A 139 -3.36 0.56 11.56
CA LEU A 139 -2.95 1.67 10.68
C LEU A 139 -3.29 3.03 11.31
N ASP A 140 -4.46 3.15 11.96
CA ASP A 140 -4.86 4.38 12.66
C ASP A 140 -3.94 4.70 13.84
N ALA A 141 -3.44 3.68 14.55
CA ALA A 141 -2.54 3.84 15.69
C ALA A 141 -1.07 4.06 15.29
N LEU A 142 -0.66 3.62 14.09
CA LEU A 142 0.70 3.84 13.57
C LEU A 142 0.89 5.26 13.03
N ALA A 143 -0.18 5.87 12.53
CA ALA A 143 -0.19 7.23 11.98
C ALA A 143 0.06 8.30 13.06
#